data_AF-A0A8T6F4G3-F1
#
_entry.id   AF-A0A8T6F4G3-F1
#
_cell.length_a   1.000
_cell.length_b   1.000
_cell.length_c   1.000
_cell.angle_alpha   90.00
_cell.angle_beta   90.00
_cell.angle_gamma   90.00
#
_symmetry.space_group_name_H-M   'P 1'
#
loop_
_entity.id
_entity.type
_entity.pdbx_description
1 polymer ?
#
loop_
_entity_poly.entity_id
_entity_poly.type
_entity_poly.pdbx_seq_one_letter_code
_entity_poly.pdbx_strand_id
1 'polypeptide(L)'
;MRSCSSAASALMMLPASTAMCSSMRKQLWWACFESRLCAPTMRTCTGYSGKEDGGAASYQRGVTRTSGIYSPAATSHHTPTEDYVKIDIFNHILPKPYFDTMTNMSEGGAYMMKRVSAIPMLYDVDARFEKIDQFGDDYKQVFSLNLPPVEVVAGPEDSPELAQIANDGMAEVVSQHPDRFPGFVAALPMNNTQATLDEIDRSINKLGAKGVQIFTNVNGRPLDDPELMPVFEKMAELDLPIWLHPTR
;
A
#
# COMPACT_ATOMS: atom_id res chain seq x y z
N MET A 1 12.93 55.10 22.46
CA MET A 1 14.02 54.95 23.44
C MET A 1 14.14 53.48 23.80
N ARG A 2 15.36 52.93 23.67
CA ARG A 2 15.87 51.58 23.98
C ARG A 2 15.53 50.43 23.00
N SER A 3 16.61 50.03 22.33
CA SER A 3 16.87 48.89 21.46
C SER A 3 17.48 47.71 22.22
N CYS A 4 17.41 46.50 21.65
CA CYS A 4 18.45 45.45 21.52
C CYS A 4 17.74 44.18 20.96
N SER A 5 17.99 43.72 19.73
CA SER A 5 19.16 43.01 19.17
C SER A 5 19.29 41.52 19.58
N SER A 6 18.93 40.66 18.62
CA SER A 6 19.61 39.46 18.07
C SER A 6 20.20 38.30 18.91
N ALA A 7 20.10 37.11 18.30
CA ALA A 7 20.92 35.89 18.41
C ALA A 7 20.54 34.93 19.57
N ALA A 8 20.67 33.61 19.51
CA ALA A 8 21.40 32.69 18.62
C ALA A 8 20.84 31.25 18.79
N SER A 9 21.22 30.37 17.87
CA SER A 9 21.07 28.91 17.89
C SER A 9 21.37 28.23 19.23
N ALA A 10 20.58 27.21 19.57
CA ALA A 10 20.96 26.18 20.54
C ALA A 10 20.87 24.81 19.86
N LEU A 11 22.03 24.33 19.43
CA LEU A 11 22.34 22.95 19.08
C LEU A 11 22.31 22.14 20.39
N MET A 12 21.38 21.19 20.55
CA MET A 12 21.49 20.16 21.58
C MET A 12 21.88 18.84 20.91
N MET A 13 23.18 18.56 20.95
CA MET A 13 23.69 17.20 20.90
C MET A 13 23.29 16.48 22.19
N LEU A 14 22.70 15.29 22.07
CA LEU A 14 22.61 14.31 23.15
C LEU A 14 23.28 13.00 22.69
N PRO A 15 23.95 12.29 23.62
CA PRO A 15 24.99 11.31 23.30
C PRO A 15 24.45 9.93 22.95
N ALA A 16 25.26 9.18 22.20
CA ALA A 16 25.14 7.74 22.04
C ALA A 16 25.37 7.00 23.37
N SER A 17 24.68 5.87 23.53
CA SER A 17 24.69 4.92 24.66
C SER A 17 23.68 5.18 25.78
N THR A 18 22.52 4.54 25.67
CA THR A 18 21.85 3.85 26.79
C THR A 18 20.81 2.91 26.20
N ALA A 19 20.95 1.61 26.49
CA ALA A 19 19.95 0.60 26.16
C ALA A 19 18.63 0.96 26.85
N MET A 20 17.55 1.12 26.07
CA MET A 20 16.24 1.50 26.62
C MET A 20 15.31 0.28 26.66
N CYS A 21 14.81 0.05 27.87
CA CYS A 21 13.92 -1.00 28.33
C CYS A 21 12.61 -1.05 27.52
N SER A 22 12.17 -2.25 27.13
CA SER A 22 11.00 -2.53 26.29
C SER A 22 9.64 -2.19 26.91
N SER A 23 9.57 -1.63 28.11
CA SER A 23 8.30 -1.39 28.83
C SER A 23 7.74 0.04 28.76
N MET A 24 8.40 0.99 28.08
CA MET A 24 7.96 2.40 28.02
C MET A 24 7.35 2.85 26.67
N ARG A 25 6.84 1.92 25.85
CA ARG A 25 6.08 2.23 24.60
C ARG A 25 4.56 2.05 24.71
N LYS A 26 4.02 1.70 25.88
CA LYS A 26 2.59 1.36 26.08
C LYS A 26 1.70 2.46 26.68
N GLN A 27 2.11 3.73 26.64
CA GLN A 27 1.26 4.84 27.11
C GLN A 27 1.14 5.90 26.04
N LEU A 28 0.24 5.71 25.07
CA LEU A 28 -0.37 6.80 24.27
C LEU A 28 -1.58 6.39 23.40
N TRP A 29 -2.23 5.24 23.63
CA TRP A 29 -3.39 4.80 22.85
C TRP A 29 -4.60 4.38 23.72
N TRP A 30 -4.87 5.15 24.79
CA TRP A 30 -6.08 4.98 25.63
C TRP A 30 -6.90 6.27 25.84
N ALA A 31 -6.53 7.40 25.22
CA ALA A 31 -7.15 8.70 25.52
C ALA A 31 -8.17 9.20 24.46
N CYS A 32 -8.91 8.31 23.80
CA CYS A 32 -9.96 8.73 22.84
C CYS A 32 -11.34 8.09 23.06
N PHE A 33 -11.57 7.37 24.16
CA PHE A 33 -12.88 6.74 24.43
C PHE A 33 -13.70 7.38 25.57
N GLU A 34 -13.22 8.45 26.21
CA GLU A 34 -14.02 9.22 27.18
C GLU A 34 -13.91 10.72 26.95
N SER A 35 -14.85 11.27 26.18
CA SER A 35 -15.56 12.51 26.51
C SER A 35 -16.58 12.84 25.41
N ARG A 36 -17.81 12.40 25.62
CA ARG A 36 -18.97 13.14 25.14
C ARG A 36 -18.89 14.52 25.78
N LEU A 37 -18.71 15.59 25.01
CA LEU A 37 -19.21 16.93 25.34
C LEU A 37 -19.12 17.86 24.10
N CYS A 38 -20.30 18.24 23.61
CA CYS A 38 -20.64 19.38 22.75
C CYS A 38 -20.11 19.49 21.30
N ALA A 39 -21.08 19.54 20.38
CA ALA A 39 -20.98 19.93 18.97
C ALA A 39 -20.99 21.49 18.80
N PRO A 40 -21.18 22.04 17.58
CA PRO A 40 -20.13 22.63 16.76
C PRO A 40 -20.25 24.16 16.60
N THR A 41 -19.16 24.86 16.27
CA THR A 41 -19.25 26.19 15.66
C THR A 41 -18.42 26.27 14.39
N MET A 42 -19.11 26.31 13.25
CA MET A 42 -18.57 26.82 12.00
C MET A 42 -18.22 28.30 12.19
N ARG A 43 -17.02 28.71 11.75
CA ARG A 43 -16.76 30.09 11.37
C ARG A 43 -16.19 30.13 9.96
N THR A 44 -17.02 30.68 9.10
CA THR A 44 -16.70 31.24 7.79
C THR A 44 -15.65 32.33 7.92
N CYS A 45 -14.55 32.24 7.17
CA CYS A 45 -13.68 33.38 6.93
C CYS A 45 -14.25 34.18 5.76
N THR A 46 -14.98 35.24 6.07
CA THR A 46 -15.33 36.32 5.16
C THR A 46 -14.24 37.38 5.15
N GLY A 47 -13.86 37.85 3.95
CA GLY A 47 -13.40 39.22 3.74
C GLY A 47 -11.97 39.39 3.25
N TYR A 48 -11.80 39.64 1.94
CA TYR A 48 -11.07 40.82 1.51
C TYR A 48 -11.62 41.35 0.18
N SER A 49 -11.66 42.67 0.09
CA SER A 49 -12.46 43.53 -0.77
C SER A 49 -11.91 43.71 -2.20
N GLY A 50 -12.83 43.62 -3.16
CA GLY A 50 -13.09 44.59 -4.25
C GLY A 50 -11.93 45.13 -5.10
N LYS A 51 -11.99 44.81 -6.41
CA LYS A 51 -12.10 45.80 -7.49
C LYS A 51 -12.72 45.14 -8.71
N GLU A 52 -13.93 45.60 -9.06
CA GLU A 52 -14.59 45.32 -10.32
C GLU A 52 -14.04 46.28 -11.37
N ASP A 53 -13.59 45.75 -12.51
CA ASP A 53 -13.52 46.49 -13.77
C ASP A 53 -14.06 45.55 -14.86
N GLY A 54 -15.22 45.93 -15.40
CA GLY A 54 -15.92 45.19 -16.45
C GLY A 54 -15.28 45.37 -17.83
N GLY A 55 -15.34 44.31 -18.63
CA GLY A 55 -14.93 44.36 -20.04
C GLY A 55 -15.27 43.05 -20.74
N ALA A 56 -16.41 43.03 -21.43
CA ALA A 56 -16.81 41.95 -22.32
C ALA A 56 -15.91 41.94 -23.57
N ALA A 57 -15.30 40.80 -23.89
CA ALA A 57 -14.76 40.55 -25.23
C ALA A 57 -14.72 39.05 -25.56
N SER A 58 -15.34 38.74 -26.70
CA SER A 58 -15.49 37.47 -27.40
C SER A 58 -14.21 36.62 -27.52
N TYR A 59 -14.35 35.32 -27.24
CA TYR A 59 -13.36 34.27 -27.53
C TYR A 59 -13.44 33.87 -29.02
N GLN A 60 -12.52 34.37 -29.85
CA GLN A 60 -12.33 33.87 -31.22
C GLN A 60 -11.19 32.86 -31.29
N ARG A 61 -11.47 31.72 -31.94
CA ARG A 61 -10.55 30.63 -32.27
C ARG A 61 -9.45 31.11 -33.21
N GLY A 62 -8.19 30.97 -32.79
CA GLY A 62 -7.02 31.08 -33.64
C GLY A 62 -6.29 29.74 -33.71
N VAL A 63 -6.49 29.00 -34.80
CA VAL A 63 -5.67 27.84 -35.18
C VAL A 63 -4.50 28.37 -36.01
N THR A 64 -3.28 28.27 -35.49
CA THR A 64 -2.06 28.46 -36.28
C THR A 64 -1.26 27.15 -36.27
N ARG A 65 -1.31 26.45 -37.41
CA ARG A 65 -0.40 25.34 -37.74
C ARG A 65 1.01 25.92 -37.93
N THR A 66 1.95 25.51 -37.10
CA THR A 66 3.39 25.59 -37.43
C THR A 66 3.90 24.18 -37.68
N SER A 67 4.18 23.90 -38.96
CA SER A 67 4.92 22.72 -39.40
C SER A 67 6.39 22.90 -39.03
N GLY A 68 6.86 22.15 -38.03
CA GLY A 68 8.25 22.08 -37.61
C GLY A 68 8.70 20.62 -37.54
N ILE A 69 9.71 20.30 -38.31
CA ILE A 69 10.38 19.00 -38.41
C ILE A 69 10.97 18.62 -37.04
N TYR A 70 10.68 17.42 -36.52
CA TYR A 70 11.51 16.81 -35.47
C TYR A 70 11.60 15.29 -35.64
N SER A 71 12.83 14.80 -35.57
CA SER A 71 13.34 13.45 -35.79
C SER A 71 12.88 12.45 -34.70
N PRO A 72 12.82 11.14 -34.97
CA PRO A 72 12.36 10.13 -34.02
C PRO A 72 13.46 9.71 -33.03
N ALA A 73 13.05 9.02 -31.96
CA ALA A 73 13.82 8.44 -30.86
C ALA A 73 14.11 9.39 -29.68
N ALA A 74 13.12 9.52 -28.79
CA ALA A 74 13.41 9.79 -27.39
C ALA A 74 14.01 8.52 -26.77
N THR A 75 15.33 8.34 -26.91
CA THR A 75 16.08 7.53 -25.94
C THR A 75 16.00 8.29 -24.63
N SER A 76 15.23 7.79 -23.66
CA SER A 76 15.18 8.37 -22.33
C SER A 76 16.58 8.30 -21.74
N HIS A 77 17.28 9.43 -21.76
CA HIS A 77 18.51 9.62 -21.02
C HIS A 77 18.14 9.52 -19.54
N HIS A 78 18.32 8.33 -18.96
CA HIS A 78 18.37 8.18 -17.52
C HIS A 78 19.69 8.81 -17.06
N THR A 79 19.63 10.10 -16.73
CA THR A 79 20.72 10.75 -16.01
C THR A 79 20.75 10.14 -14.61
N PRO A 80 21.84 9.49 -14.18
CA PRO A 80 21.90 8.90 -12.84
C PRO A 80 21.94 10.06 -11.85
N THR A 81 20.81 10.31 -11.20
CA THR A 81 20.71 11.30 -10.13
C THR A 81 20.36 10.54 -8.85
N GLU A 82 21.42 10.28 -8.07
CA GLU A 82 21.48 9.79 -6.68
C GLU A 82 21.41 8.25 -6.44
N ASP A 83 22.25 7.80 -5.49
CA ASP A 83 22.42 6.41 -5.01
C ASP A 83 21.25 5.92 -4.10
N TYR A 84 19.99 6.23 -4.43
CA TYR A 84 18.84 5.79 -3.62
C TYR A 84 18.15 4.55 -4.21
N VAL A 85 17.68 3.68 -3.33
CA VAL A 85 16.83 2.53 -3.69
C VAL A 85 15.39 3.00 -3.86
N LYS A 86 14.76 2.64 -4.98
CA LYS A 86 13.33 2.89 -5.22
C LYS A 86 12.53 1.68 -4.75
N ILE A 87 11.66 1.85 -3.75
CA ILE A 87 10.80 0.78 -3.25
C ILE A 87 9.36 1.06 -3.64
N ASP A 88 8.81 0.21 -4.51
CA ASP A 88 7.41 0.20 -4.88
C ASP A 88 6.63 -0.79 -4.00
N ILE A 89 5.68 -0.26 -3.25
CA ILE A 89 4.83 -0.99 -2.32
C ILE A 89 3.39 -1.15 -2.83
N PHE A 90 3.03 -0.51 -3.94
CA PHE A 90 1.70 -0.62 -4.57
C PHE A 90 1.81 -1.36 -5.90
N ASN A 91 2.19 -2.63 -5.80
CA ASN A 91 2.21 -3.56 -6.92
C ASN A 91 1.47 -4.84 -6.51
N HIS A 92 0.97 -5.56 -7.51
CA HIS A 92 0.16 -6.74 -7.31
C HIS A 92 0.77 -7.95 -7.98
N ILE A 93 0.79 -9.08 -7.31
CA ILE A 93 1.18 -10.38 -7.87
C ILE A 93 0.11 -11.42 -7.60
N LEU A 94 0.08 -12.47 -8.41
CA LEU A 94 -0.70 -13.68 -8.30
C LEU A 94 0.29 -14.83 -8.50
N PRO A 95 0.94 -15.33 -7.44
CA PRO A 95 1.92 -16.41 -7.59
C PRO A 95 1.34 -17.57 -8.39
N LYS A 96 2.13 -18.19 -9.25
CA LYS A 96 1.65 -19.19 -10.22
C LYS A 96 0.78 -20.28 -9.58
N PRO A 97 1.13 -20.88 -8.42
CA PRO A 97 0.26 -21.86 -7.77
C PRO A 97 -1.12 -21.30 -7.36
N TYR A 98 -1.16 -20.07 -6.86
CA TYR A 98 -2.40 -19.39 -6.50
C TYR A 98 -3.24 -19.07 -7.74
N PHE A 99 -2.59 -18.55 -8.79
CA PHE A 99 -3.24 -18.26 -10.06
C PHE A 99 -3.86 -19.53 -10.67
N ASP A 100 -3.12 -20.64 -10.69
CA ASP A 100 -3.62 -21.92 -11.22
C ASP A 100 -4.77 -22.48 -10.38
N THR A 101 -4.67 -22.39 -9.05
CA THR A 101 -5.74 -22.85 -8.15
C THR A 101 -7.02 -22.05 -8.41
N MET A 102 -6.93 -20.72 -8.38
CA MET A 102 -8.06 -19.82 -8.58
C MET A 102 -8.69 -19.93 -9.97
N THR A 103 -7.90 -20.14 -11.02
CA THR A 103 -8.41 -20.29 -12.40
C THR A 103 -9.16 -21.61 -12.63
N ASN A 104 -8.85 -22.64 -11.85
CA ASN A 104 -9.56 -23.92 -11.86
C ASN A 104 -10.84 -23.91 -11.00
N MET A 105 -11.09 -22.86 -10.21
CA MET A 105 -12.32 -22.71 -9.43
C MET A 105 -13.48 -22.20 -10.31
N SER A 106 -14.67 -22.79 -10.17
CA SER A 106 -15.80 -22.58 -11.08
C SER A 106 -16.40 -21.16 -11.05
N GLU A 107 -16.43 -20.50 -9.89
CA GLU A 107 -17.05 -19.16 -9.74
C GLU A 107 -16.01 -18.02 -9.81
N GLY A 108 -14.82 -18.19 -9.23
CA GLY A 108 -13.73 -17.21 -9.28
C GLY A 108 -12.94 -17.20 -10.59
N GLY A 109 -12.83 -18.34 -11.27
CA GLY A 109 -11.99 -18.50 -12.45
C GLY A 109 -12.43 -17.67 -13.66
N ALA A 110 -13.73 -17.58 -13.93
CA ALA A 110 -14.24 -16.89 -15.12
C ALA A 110 -14.01 -15.37 -15.09
N TYR A 111 -14.18 -14.73 -13.92
CA TYR A 111 -13.92 -13.29 -13.75
C TYR A 111 -12.43 -12.96 -13.90
N MET A 112 -11.56 -13.83 -13.37
CA MET A 112 -10.11 -13.61 -13.37
C MET A 112 -9.45 -13.87 -14.71
N MET A 113 -9.87 -14.92 -15.41
CA MET A 113 -9.34 -15.28 -16.73
C MET A 113 -9.48 -14.15 -17.75
N LYS A 114 -10.49 -13.28 -17.63
CA LYS A 114 -10.69 -12.19 -18.59
C LYS A 114 -9.82 -10.96 -18.32
N ARG A 115 -9.53 -10.63 -17.04
CA ARG A 115 -8.84 -9.38 -16.68
C ARG A 115 -7.36 -9.57 -16.35
N VAL A 116 -7.00 -10.70 -15.76
CA VAL A 116 -5.63 -10.95 -15.28
C VAL A 116 -4.80 -11.67 -16.33
N SER A 117 -5.36 -12.64 -17.06
CA SER A 117 -4.58 -13.43 -18.02
C SER A 117 -3.95 -12.58 -19.13
N ALA A 118 -4.52 -11.41 -19.42
CA ALA A 118 -3.98 -10.43 -20.37
C ALA A 118 -2.78 -9.61 -19.85
N ILE A 119 -2.41 -9.76 -18.57
CA ILE A 119 -1.33 -9.01 -17.92
C ILE A 119 -0.32 -10.03 -17.34
N PRO A 120 0.60 -10.58 -18.17
CA PRO A 120 1.50 -11.65 -17.76
C PRO A 120 2.30 -11.36 -16.49
N MET A 121 2.79 -10.13 -16.31
CA MET A 121 3.56 -9.73 -15.13
C MET A 121 2.85 -9.93 -13.79
N LEU A 122 1.52 -10.13 -13.78
CA LEU A 122 0.79 -10.47 -12.56
C LEU A 122 1.09 -11.90 -12.08
N TYR A 123 1.31 -12.87 -12.97
CA TYR A 123 1.44 -14.29 -12.62
C TYR A 123 2.69 -14.97 -13.16
N ASP A 124 3.45 -14.27 -14.00
CA ASP A 124 4.72 -14.71 -14.56
C ASP A 124 5.83 -13.76 -14.06
N VAL A 125 6.78 -14.32 -13.31
CA VAL A 125 7.88 -13.58 -12.67
C VAL A 125 8.88 -13.09 -13.72
N ASP A 126 9.12 -13.86 -14.79
CA ASP A 126 10.04 -13.46 -15.86
C ASP A 126 9.45 -12.28 -16.62
N ALA A 127 8.15 -12.35 -16.96
CA ALA A 127 7.44 -11.22 -17.58
C ALA A 127 7.38 -9.99 -16.65
N ARG A 128 7.43 -10.16 -15.33
CA ARG A 128 7.58 -9.06 -14.37
C ARG A 128 8.96 -8.44 -14.45
N PHE A 129 10.03 -9.23 -14.48
CA PHE A 129 11.41 -8.75 -14.62
C PHE A 129 11.57 -7.86 -15.87
N GLU A 130 11.03 -8.29 -17.01
CA GLU A 130 11.03 -7.48 -18.24
C GLU A 130 10.44 -6.07 -18.07
N LYS A 131 9.50 -5.90 -17.13
CA LYS A 131 8.88 -4.60 -16.83
C LYS A 131 9.68 -3.82 -15.79
N ILE A 132 10.06 -4.45 -14.68
CA ILE A 132 10.72 -3.75 -13.58
C ILE A 132 12.15 -3.34 -13.92
N ASP A 133 12.83 -4.06 -14.81
CA ASP A 133 14.19 -3.74 -15.27
C ASP A 133 14.25 -2.44 -16.07
N GLN A 134 13.12 -1.99 -16.62
CA GLN A 134 13.02 -0.70 -17.32
C GLN A 134 13.19 0.50 -16.36
N PHE A 135 13.09 0.28 -15.04
CA PHE A 135 13.22 1.31 -14.01
C PHE A 135 14.60 1.35 -13.32
N GLY A 136 15.51 0.43 -13.72
CA GLY A 136 16.86 0.28 -13.17
C GLY A 136 16.97 -0.81 -12.10
N ASP A 137 18.21 -1.23 -11.82
CA ASP A 137 18.53 -2.29 -10.85
C ASP A 137 18.24 -1.89 -9.40
N ASP A 138 18.15 -0.58 -9.14
CA ASP A 138 17.81 0.01 -7.84
C ASP A 138 16.31 -0.03 -7.53
N TYR A 139 15.47 -0.43 -8.50
CA TYR A 139 14.03 -0.55 -8.36
C TYR A 139 13.62 -1.91 -7.78
N LYS A 140 12.90 -1.86 -6.66
CA LYS A 140 12.50 -3.01 -5.84
C LYS A 140 11.01 -2.98 -5.55
N GLN A 141 10.42 -4.16 -5.35
CA GLN A 141 8.98 -4.30 -5.09
C GLN A 141 8.70 -5.09 -3.81
N VAL A 142 7.81 -4.58 -2.97
CA VAL A 142 7.22 -5.35 -1.87
C VAL A 142 5.89 -5.92 -2.38
N PHE A 143 5.77 -7.24 -2.45
CA PHE A 143 4.58 -7.85 -3.05
C PHE A 143 3.33 -7.69 -2.18
N SER A 144 2.21 -7.47 -2.86
CA SER A 144 0.86 -7.55 -2.31
C SER A 144 0.00 -8.40 -3.26
N LEU A 145 -1.01 -9.10 -2.74
CA LEU A 145 -1.83 -9.99 -3.56
C LEU A 145 -2.82 -9.16 -4.40
N ASN A 146 -2.94 -9.49 -5.68
CA ASN A 146 -3.92 -8.85 -6.56
C ASN A 146 -5.36 -9.16 -6.13
N LEU A 147 -6.28 -8.24 -6.48
CA LEU A 147 -7.73 -8.50 -6.41
C LEU A 147 -8.11 -9.75 -7.23
N PRO A 148 -9.22 -10.43 -6.89
CA PRO A 148 -10.14 -10.16 -5.79
C PRO A 148 -9.56 -10.58 -4.42
N PRO A 149 -10.17 -10.09 -3.32
CA PRO A 149 -9.86 -10.58 -1.97
C PRO A 149 -10.05 -12.10 -1.85
N VAL A 150 -9.27 -12.76 -1.00
CA VAL A 150 -9.33 -14.23 -0.82
C VAL A 150 -10.73 -14.66 -0.35
N GLU A 151 -11.33 -13.87 0.54
CA GLU A 151 -12.68 -14.07 1.07
C GLU A 151 -13.80 -13.93 0.03
N VAL A 152 -13.52 -13.32 -1.13
CA VAL A 152 -14.45 -13.25 -2.27
C VAL A 152 -14.28 -14.45 -3.19
N VAL A 153 -13.08 -15.04 -3.27
CA VAL A 153 -12.80 -16.21 -4.12
C VAL A 153 -13.32 -17.49 -3.48
N ALA A 154 -13.22 -17.61 -2.17
CA ALA A 154 -13.47 -18.84 -1.43
C ALA A 154 -14.28 -18.59 -0.16
N GLY A 155 -15.12 -19.57 0.20
CA GLY A 155 -15.86 -19.57 1.48
C GLY A 155 -14.92 -19.73 2.69
N PRO A 156 -15.43 -19.56 3.92
CA PRO A 156 -14.61 -19.54 5.14
C PRO A 156 -13.88 -20.86 5.46
N GLU A 157 -14.30 -21.97 4.86
CA GLU A 157 -13.65 -23.28 4.99
C GLU A 157 -12.47 -23.46 4.01
N ASP A 158 -12.58 -22.88 2.80
CA ASP A 158 -11.59 -23.05 1.71
C ASP A 158 -10.62 -21.86 1.62
N SER A 159 -11.02 -20.67 2.07
CA SER A 159 -10.20 -19.46 2.05
C SER A 159 -8.88 -19.57 2.81
N PRO A 160 -8.76 -20.33 3.93
CA PRO A 160 -7.48 -20.48 4.61
C PRO A 160 -6.42 -21.19 3.75
N GLU A 161 -6.79 -22.28 3.07
CA GLU A 161 -5.88 -23.00 2.18
C GLU A 161 -5.48 -22.11 1.00
N LEU A 162 -6.44 -21.38 0.43
CA LEU A 162 -6.19 -20.47 -0.68
C LEU A 162 -5.23 -19.32 -0.28
N ALA A 163 -5.38 -18.76 0.93
CA ALA A 163 -4.46 -17.76 1.47
C ALA A 163 -3.05 -18.34 1.68
N GLN A 164 -2.94 -19.58 2.17
CA GLN A 164 -1.66 -20.25 2.35
C GLN A 164 -0.92 -20.42 1.03
N ILE A 165 -1.62 -20.87 -0.03
CA ILE A 165 -1.04 -21.02 -1.37
C ILE A 165 -0.53 -19.66 -1.91
N ALA A 166 -1.28 -18.57 -1.71
CA ALA A 166 -0.83 -17.23 -2.05
C ALA A 166 0.44 -16.82 -1.30
N ASN A 167 0.43 -16.97 0.02
CA ASN A 167 1.52 -16.51 0.87
C ASN A 167 2.79 -17.34 0.67
N ASP A 168 2.67 -18.65 0.48
CA ASP A 168 3.78 -19.54 0.18
C ASP A 168 4.42 -19.19 -1.17
N GLY A 169 3.58 -18.96 -2.19
CA GLY A 169 4.06 -18.54 -3.50
C GLY A 169 4.75 -17.17 -3.49
N MET A 170 4.22 -16.17 -2.75
CA MET A 170 4.89 -14.87 -2.60
C MET A 170 6.22 -15.02 -1.85
N ALA A 171 6.25 -15.80 -0.77
CA ALA A 171 7.45 -16.06 0.01
C ALA A 171 8.53 -16.77 -0.82
N GLU A 172 8.13 -17.72 -1.67
CA GLU A 172 9.04 -18.41 -2.59
C GLU A 172 9.71 -17.43 -3.56
N VAL A 173 8.92 -16.59 -4.26
CA VAL A 173 9.47 -15.61 -5.21
C VAL A 173 10.40 -14.60 -4.50
N VAL A 174 10.03 -14.13 -3.31
CA VAL A 174 10.88 -13.25 -2.49
C VAL A 174 12.18 -13.94 -2.11
N SER A 175 12.14 -15.22 -1.74
CA SER A 175 13.34 -15.98 -1.36
C SER A 175 14.31 -16.22 -2.52
N GLN A 176 13.78 -16.33 -3.75
CA GLN A 176 14.57 -16.54 -4.97
C GLN A 176 15.23 -15.26 -5.47
N HIS A 177 14.62 -14.09 -5.22
CA HIS A 177 15.10 -12.78 -5.71
C HIS A 177 15.05 -11.68 -4.63
N PRO A 178 15.72 -11.85 -3.47
CA PRO A 178 15.60 -10.92 -2.34
C PRO A 178 16.21 -9.53 -2.61
N ASP A 179 17.08 -9.42 -3.61
CA ASP A 179 17.68 -8.18 -4.07
C ASP A 179 16.68 -7.28 -4.80
N ARG A 180 15.71 -7.89 -5.50
CA ARG A 180 14.66 -7.20 -6.27
C ARG A 180 13.31 -7.17 -5.53
N PHE A 181 13.04 -8.18 -4.72
CA PHE A 181 11.80 -8.29 -3.93
C PHE A 181 12.13 -8.39 -2.43
N PRO A 182 12.29 -7.25 -1.72
CA PRO A 182 12.72 -7.24 -0.32
C PRO A 182 11.70 -7.78 0.68
N GLY A 183 10.48 -8.10 0.25
CA GLY A 183 9.45 -8.67 1.11
C GLY A 183 8.07 -8.75 0.45
N PHE A 184 7.10 -9.19 1.23
CA PHE A 184 5.69 -9.23 0.85
C PHE A 184 4.81 -8.93 2.06
N VAL A 185 3.57 -8.52 1.80
CA VAL A 185 2.49 -8.47 2.81
C VAL A 185 1.58 -9.68 2.62
N ALA A 186 1.23 -10.36 3.71
CA ALA A 186 0.45 -11.58 3.66
C ALA A 186 -1.02 -11.30 3.32
N ALA A 187 -1.59 -12.09 2.43
CA ALA A 187 -3.03 -12.13 2.21
C ALA A 187 -3.72 -12.92 3.34
N LEU A 188 -4.91 -12.48 3.74
CA LEU A 188 -5.63 -13.04 4.88
C LEU A 188 -7.02 -13.57 4.48
N PRO A 189 -7.46 -14.72 5.03
CA PRO A 189 -8.81 -15.24 4.86
C PRO A 189 -9.81 -14.54 5.80
N MET A 190 -10.06 -13.23 5.58
CA MET A 190 -10.79 -12.36 6.52
C MET A 190 -12.26 -12.77 6.82
N ASN A 191 -12.82 -13.72 6.05
CA ASN A 191 -14.11 -14.36 6.34
C ASN A 191 -14.05 -15.44 7.44
N ASN A 192 -12.85 -15.75 7.95
CA ASN A 192 -12.62 -16.67 9.05
C ASN A 192 -11.60 -16.05 10.02
N THR A 193 -12.06 -15.45 11.11
CA THR A 193 -11.18 -14.72 12.06
C THR A 193 -10.14 -15.63 12.69
N GLN A 194 -10.49 -16.86 13.11
CA GLN A 194 -9.51 -17.75 13.74
C GLN A 194 -8.42 -18.14 12.75
N ALA A 195 -8.79 -18.56 11.53
CA ALA A 195 -7.83 -18.89 10.50
C ALA A 195 -6.97 -17.69 10.09
N THR A 196 -7.55 -16.48 10.11
CA THR A 196 -6.81 -15.23 9.88
C THR A 196 -5.71 -15.03 10.93
N LEU A 197 -6.03 -15.20 12.22
CA LEU A 197 -5.05 -15.07 13.29
C LEU A 197 -3.93 -16.12 13.13
N ASP A 198 -4.28 -17.36 12.80
CA ASP A 198 -3.30 -18.43 12.60
C ASP A 198 -2.39 -18.14 11.39
N GLU A 199 -2.95 -17.60 10.31
CA GLU A 199 -2.20 -17.25 9.11
C GLU A 199 -1.30 -16.02 9.29
N ILE A 200 -1.70 -15.07 10.13
CA ILE A 200 -0.83 -13.95 10.57
C ILE A 200 0.42 -14.51 11.24
N ASP A 201 0.26 -15.42 12.22
CA ASP A 201 1.40 -16.01 12.92
C ASP A 201 2.30 -16.79 11.97
N ARG A 202 1.70 -17.59 11.08
CA ARG A 202 2.45 -18.40 10.11
C ARG A 202 3.24 -17.51 9.16
N SER A 203 2.58 -16.54 8.55
CA SER A 203 3.18 -15.70 7.51
C SER A 203 4.30 -14.82 8.05
N ILE A 204 4.10 -14.23 9.24
CA ILE A 204 5.10 -13.33 9.83
C ILE A 204 6.27 -14.14 10.41
N ASN A 205 5.98 -15.14 11.24
CA ASN A 205 7.03 -15.84 12.00
C ASN A 205 7.75 -16.92 11.20
N LYS A 206 7.10 -17.54 10.20
CA LYS A 206 7.69 -18.63 9.41
C LYS A 206 8.10 -18.20 8.01
N LEU A 207 7.30 -17.37 7.33
CA LEU A 207 7.56 -16.95 5.95
C LEU A 207 8.28 -15.60 5.84
N GLY A 208 8.32 -14.82 6.92
CA GLY A 208 9.00 -13.53 6.95
C GLY A 208 8.23 -12.37 6.31
N ALA A 209 6.90 -12.47 6.23
CA ALA A 209 6.02 -11.39 5.78
C ALA A 209 6.30 -10.10 6.56
N LYS A 210 6.24 -8.94 5.89
CA LYS A 210 6.54 -7.62 6.47
C LYS A 210 5.31 -6.88 6.97
N GLY A 211 4.16 -7.54 6.94
CA GLY A 211 2.85 -7.00 7.28
C GLY A 211 1.76 -7.86 6.67
N VAL A 212 0.54 -7.37 6.71
CA VAL A 212 -0.64 -8.05 6.17
C VAL A 212 -1.43 -7.13 5.27
N GLN A 213 -2.15 -7.69 4.31
CA GLN A 213 -3.06 -6.98 3.44
C GLN A 213 -4.51 -7.29 3.83
N ILE A 214 -5.32 -6.24 3.97
CA ILE A 214 -6.77 -6.32 4.12
C ILE A 214 -7.45 -5.39 3.12
N PHE A 215 -8.77 -5.54 2.95
CA PHE A 215 -9.56 -4.70 2.06
C PHE A 215 -10.53 -3.80 2.83
N THR A 216 -11.16 -2.85 2.15
CA THR A 216 -12.08 -1.86 2.76
C THR A 216 -13.35 -2.45 3.37
N ASN A 217 -13.69 -3.70 3.05
CA ASN A 217 -14.76 -4.48 3.68
C ASN A 217 -14.48 -5.98 3.50
N VAL A 218 -15.15 -6.81 4.30
CA VAL A 218 -15.08 -8.27 4.22
C VAL A 218 -16.45 -8.77 3.76
N ASN A 219 -16.64 -9.02 2.47
CA ASN A 219 -17.94 -9.45 1.91
C ASN A 219 -19.13 -8.58 2.34
N GLY A 220 -18.93 -7.26 2.38
CA GLY A 220 -19.91 -6.27 2.82
C GLY A 220 -19.92 -5.98 4.33
N ARG A 221 -19.25 -6.79 5.16
CA ARG A 221 -19.03 -6.51 6.59
C ARG A 221 -18.01 -5.38 6.76
N PRO A 222 -18.30 -4.35 7.58
CA PRO A 222 -17.37 -3.24 7.81
C PRO A 222 -16.19 -3.68 8.69
N LEU A 223 -15.08 -2.95 8.62
CA LEU A 223 -13.85 -3.29 9.35
C LEU A 223 -13.91 -2.99 10.85
N ASP A 224 -14.87 -2.19 11.30
CA ASP A 224 -15.12 -1.90 12.71
C ASP A 224 -16.04 -2.94 13.39
N ASP A 225 -16.37 -4.04 12.69
CA ASP A 225 -17.06 -5.17 13.28
C ASP A 225 -16.22 -5.76 14.45
N PRO A 226 -16.80 -5.91 15.65
CA PRO A 226 -16.09 -6.46 16.81
C PRO A 226 -15.44 -7.83 16.56
N GLU A 227 -15.97 -8.64 15.64
CA GLU A 227 -15.39 -9.94 15.27
C GLU A 227 -14.02 -9.82 14.59
N LEU A 228 -13.72 -8.66 13.99
CA LEU A 228 -12.43 -8.38 13.34
C LEU A 228 -11.42 -7.70 14.27
N MET A 229 -11.87 -7.20 15.43
CA MET A 229 -11.00 -6.51 16.40
C MET A 229 -9.75 -7.32 16.81
N PRO A 230 -9.84 -8.65 17.04
CA PRO A 230 -8.66 -9.46 17.37
C PRO A 230 -7.54 -9.40 16.30
N VAL A 231 -7.90 -9.20 15.03
CA VAL A 231 -6.92 -9.06 13.93
C VAL A 231 -6.09 -7.79 14.11
N PHE A 232 -6.75 -6.68 14.43
CA PHE A 232 -6.09 -5.39 14.66
C PHE A 232 -5.27 -5.40 15.95
N GLU A 233 -5.80 -5.99 17.03
CA GLU A 233 -5.07 -6.16 18.29
C GLU A 233 -3.78 -6.96 18.07
N LYS A 234 -3.86 -8.07 17.35
CA LYS A 234 -2.70 -8.90 17.02
C LYS A 234 -1.65 -8.15 16.20
N MET A 235 -2.07 -7.41 15.17
CA MET A 235 -1.14 -6.62 14.36
C MET A 235 -0.50 -5.47 15.15
N ALA A 236 -1.24 -4.86 16.09
CA ALA A 236 -0.71 -3.86 17.01
C ALA A 236 0.31 -4.46 18.00
N GLU A 237 0.07 -5.69 18.49
CA GLU A 237 1.02 -6.41 19.35
C GLU A 237 2.32 -6.76 18.61
N LEU A 238 2.22 -7.13 17.33
CA LEU A 238 3.35 -7.46 16.47
C LEU A 238 4.13 -6.21 16.02
N ASP A 239 3.58 -5.00 16.17
CA ASP A 239 4.15 -3.73 15.70
C ASP A 239 4.49 -3.76 14.20
N LEU A 240 3.59 -4.33 13.40
CA LEU A 240 3.73 -4.48 11.95
C LEU A 240 2.58 -3.81 11.19
N PRO A 241 2.83 -3.33 9.95
CA PRO A 241 1.84 -2.58 9.20
C PRO A 241 0.71 -3.46 8.66
N ILE A 242 -0.47 -2.83 8.58
CA ILE A 242 -1.62 -3.32 7.80
C ILE A 242 -1.71 -2.50 6.52
N TRP A 243 -1.65 -3.19 5.38
CA TRP A 243 -1.86 -2.64 4.05
C TRP A 243 -3.34 -2.67 3.69
N LEU A 244 -4.02 -1.52 3.84
CA LEU A 244 -5.43 -1.38 3.50
C LEU A 244 -5.62 -1.10 2.00
N HIS A 245 -6.04 -2.12 1.25
CA HIS A 245 -6.27 -2.03 -0.18
C HIS A 245 -7.73 -1.63 -0.50
N PRO A 246 -7.99 -0.69 -1.43
CA PRO A 246 -9.35 -0.34 -1.79
C PRO A 246 -10.06 -1.51 -2.51
N THR A 247 -11.28 -1.81 -2.10
CA THR A 247 -12.24 -2.57 -2.90
C THR A 247 -13.57 -1.81 -2.96
N ARG A 248 -14.38 -2.09 -3.99
CA ARG A 248 -15.70 -1.47 -4.21
C ARG A 248 -16.81 -2.44 -3.87
#